data_AF-A0A4Y9VUG7-F1
#
_entry.id   AF-A0A4Y9VUG7-F1
#
_cell.length_a   1.000
_cell.length_b   1.000
_cell.length_c   1.000
_cell.angle_alpha   90.00
_cell.angle_beta   90.00
_cell.angle_gamma   90.00
#
_symmetry.space_group_name_H-M   'P 1'
#
loop_
_entity.id
_entity.type
_entity.pdbx_description
1 polymer ?
#
loop_
_entity_poly.entity_id
_entity_poly.type
_entity_poly.pdbx_seq_one_letter_code
_entity_poly.pdbx_strand_id
1 'polypeptide(L)'
;MSDFFLQLLSSAAVSAFLSGFVIWLTKSWISERIKNSIKNEYDEKLETHKAQLKAQADVESERLRSQLSIAATEHQVKFSRLHDKRAEVIAELYGLLVQAHWDAGSFISPVEFGGEPTKKEKYVTAMNAIADFFRFFEKNKIYLPIELCDLLEKFVQTMRQKVIGFGVYVNIDEDALAPQTYKKKHEAWMASWEYFDKEVPVARAALEQELRNILGSVDAKS
;
A
#
# COMPACT_ATOMS: atom_id res chain seq x y z
N MET A 1 -30.67 74.69 82.65
CA MET A 1 -31.38 73.44 82.27
C MET A 1 -31.33 73.15 80.77
N SER A 2 -31.08 74.13 79.90
CA SER A 2 -30.92 73.95 78.44
C SER A 2 -29.63 73.21 78.03
N ASP A 3 -28.52 73.41 78.74
CA ASP A 3 -27.23 72.78 78.39
C ASP A 3 -27.19 71.27 78.65
N PHE A 4 -27.95 70.79 79.63
CA PHE A 4 -28.01 69.37 79.98
C PHE A 4 -28.76 68.56 78.90
N PHE A 5 -29.84 69.11 78.33
CA PHE A 5 -30.60 68.47 77.24
C PHE A 5 -29.84 68.49 75.91
N LEU A 6 -29.08 69.54 75.61
CA LEU A 6 -28.20 69.61 74.44
C LEU A 6 -27.04 68.61 74.54
N GLN A 7 -26.44 68.45 75.73
CA GLN A 7 -25.43 67.42 75.97
C GLN A 7 -26.00 66.00 75.83
N LEU A 8 -27.21 65.73 76.35
CA LEU A 8 -27.88 64.43 76.23
C LEU A 8 -28.30 64.10 74.79
N LEU A 9 -28.81 65.07 74.04
CA LEU A 9 -29.13 64.90 72.61
C LEU A 9 -27.86 64.69 71.79
N SER A 10 -26.79 65.43 72.08
CA SER A 10 -25.50 65.26 71.39
C SER A 10 -24.84 63.90 71.71
N SER A 11 -24.91 63.43 72.96
CA SER A 11 -24.32 62.15 73.37
C SER A 11 -25.14 60.95 72.90
N ALA A 12 -26.47 61.05 72.87
CA ALA A 12 -27.36 60.05 72.29
C ALA A 12 -27.26 60.02 70.75
N ALA A 13 -27.12 61.17 70.09
CA ALA A 13 -26.94 61.23 68.64
C ALA A 13 -25.57 60.69 68.22
N VAL A 14 -24.50 61.05 68.94
CA VAL A 14 -23.14 60.54 68.66
C VAL A 14 -23.05 59.04 68.91
N SER A 15 -23.71 58.51 69.95
CA SER A 15 -23.73 57.07 70.21
C SER A 15 -24.58 56.29 69.19
N ALA A 16 -25.70 56.85 68.72
CA ALA A 16 -26.48 56.28 67.61
C ALA A 16 -25.69 56.30 66.29
N PHE A 17 -24.92 57.37 66.04
CA PHE A 17 -24.03 57.46 64.87
C PHE A 17 -22.89 56.45 64.93
N LEU A 18 -22.22 56.33 66.08
CA LEU A 18 -21.11 55.40 66.26
C LEU A 18 -21.56 53.94 66.18
N SER A 19 -22.70 53.60 66.77
CA SER A 19 -23.27 52.25 66.68
C SER A 19 -23.72 51.91 65.25
N GLY A 20 -24.37 52.85 64.55
CA GLY A 20 -24.68 52.71 63.13
C GLY A 20 -23.44 52.54 62.26
N PHE A 21 -22.37 53.30 62.54
CA PHE A 21 -21.09 53.22 61.83
C PHE A 21 -20.36 51.90 62.08
N VAL A 22 -20.37 51.38 63.32
CA VAL A 22 -19.79 50.08 63.66
C VAL A 22 -20.56 48.95 62.99
N ILE A 23 -21.90 49.00 62.96
CA ILE A 23 -22.74 48.03 62.24
C ILE A 23 -22.48 48.09 60.74
N TRP A 24 -22.32 49.29 60.18
CA TRP A 24 -21.98 49.48 58.78
C TRP A 24 -20.59 48.92 58.44
N LEU A 25 -19.58 49.20 59.28
CA LEU A 25 -18.22 48.68 59.13
C LEU A 25 -18.18 47.15 59.25
N THR A 26 -18.88 46.55 60.21
CA THR A 26 -18.94 45.08 60.35
C THR A 26 -19.68 44.44 59.18
N LYS A 27 -20.79 45.03 58.71
CA LYS A 27 -21.46 44.54 57.48
C LYS A 27 -20.54 44.63 56.27
N SER A 28 -19.83 45.75 56.10
CA SER A 28 -18.90 45.96 54.99
C SER A 28 -17.76 44.95 55.05
N TRP A 29 -17.10 44.82 56.20
CA TRP A 29 -15.98 43.91 56.40
C TRP A 29 -16.37 42.44 56.21
N ILE A 30 -17.51 42.00 56.78
CA ILE A 30 -17.99 40.62 56.62
C ILE A 30 -18.37 40.34 55.16
N SER A 31 -19.05 41.28 54.49
CA SER A 31 -19.43 41.13 53.08
C SER A 31 -18.20 40.99 52.19
N GLU A 32 -17.19 41.83 52.40
CA GLU A 32 -15.96 41.85 51.61
C GLU A 32 -15.11 40.60 51.85
N ARG A 33 -15.03 40.14 53.10
CA ARG A 33 -14.27 38.94 53.46
C ARG A 33 -14.90 37.65 52.92
N ILE A 34 -16.21 37.50 53.05
CA ILE A 34 -16.95 36.34 52.51
C ILE A 34 -16.89 36.36 50.97
N LYS A 35 -17.04 37.53 50.35
CA LYS A 35 -16.97 37.67 48.89
C LYS A 35 -15.57 37.35 48.36
N ASN A 36 -14.51 37.76 49.06
CA ASN A 36 -13.14 37.41 48.71
C ASN A 36 -12.85 35.91 48.90
N SER A 37 -13.33 35.28 49.98
CA SER A 37 -13.09 33.84 50.20
C SER A 37 -13.82 32.98 49.16
N ILE A 38 -15.07 33.34 48.83
CA ILE A 38 -15.83 32.67 47.78
C ILE A 38 -15.14 32.86 46.43
N LYS A 39 -14.78 34.11 46.08
CA LYS A 39 -14.10 34.41 44.82
C LYS A 39 -12.79 33.62 44.67
N ASN A 40 -11.99 33.52 45.73
CA ASN A 40 -10.75 32.77 45.71
C ASN A 40 -10.97 31.26 45.50
N GLU A 41 -12.00 30.69 46.13
CA GLU A 41 -12.36 29.27 45.92
C GLU A 41 -12.91 29.02 44.50
N TYR A 42 -13.65 29.98 43.93
CA TYR A 42 -14.08 29.92 42.53
C TYR A 42 -12.92 30.05 41.56
N ASP A 43 -11.99 30.97 41.81
CA ASP A 43 -10.78 31.15 41.00
C ASP A 43 -9.90 29.88 41.08
N GLU A 44 -9.77 29.26 42.26
CA GLU A 44 -9.06 27.99 42.45
C GLU A 44 -9.74 26.83 41.71
N LYS A 45 -11.07 26.67 41.85
CA LYS A 45 -11.84 25.66 41.11
C LYS A 45 -11.76 25.88 39.60
N LEU A 46 -11.75 27.13 39.16
CA LEU A 46 -11.60 27.48 37.75
C LEU A 46 -10.21 27.10 37.23
N GLU A 47 -9.16 27.46 37.96
CA GLU A 47 -7.79 27.15 37.56
C GLU A 47 -7.51 25.64 37.62
N THR A 48 -8.04 24.92 38.61
CA THR A 48 -7.93 23.46 38.67
C THR A 48 -8.70 22.76 37.56
N HIS A 49 -9.93 23.19 37.24
CA HIS A 49 -10.68 22.64 36.11
C HIS A 49 -10.01 22.96 34.77
N LYS A 50 -9.47 24.16 34.58
CA LYS A 50 -8.66 24.49 33.39
C LYS A 50 -7.42 23.61 33.31
N ALA A 51 -6.69 23.44 34.41
CA ALA A 51 -5.51 22.60 34.46
C ALA A 51 -5.84 21.12 34.17
N GLN A 52 -6.96 20.62 34.72
CA GLN A 52 -7.45 19.27 34.45
C GLN A 52 -7.88 19.09 32.99
N LEU A 53 -8.65 20.03 32.43
CA LEU A 53 -9.05 19.98 31.02
C LEU A 53 -7.83 20.03 30.10
N LYS A 54 -6.85 20.87 30.41
CA LYS A 54 -5.60 20.96 29.66
C LYS A 54 -4.82 19.66 29.74
N ALA A 55 -4.64 19.11 30.95
CA ALA A 55 -3.96 17.83 31.14
C ALA A 55 -4.67 16.68 30.42
N GLN A 56 -6.01 16.63 30.47
CA GLN A 56 -6.80 15.63 29.74
C GLN A 56 -6.67 15.81 28.22
N ALA A 57 -6.71 17.04 27.72
CA ALA A 57 -6.51 17.33 26.31
C ALA A 57 -5.10 16.95 25.82
N ASP A 58 -4.07 17.24 26.62
CA ASP A 58 -2.68 16.88 26.31
C ASP A 58 -2.49 15.35 26.30
N VAL A 59 -3.07 14.64 27.28
CA VAL A 59 -3.06 13.17 27.34
C VAL A 59 -3.79 12.56 26.14
N GLU A 60 -4.98 13.07 25.79
CA GLU A 60 -5.74 12.56 24.65
C GLU A 60 -5.04 12.88 23.32
N SER A 61 -4.40 14.05 23.21
CA SER A 61 -3.62 14.40 22.02
C SER A 61 -2.43 13.45 21.82
N GLU A 62 -1.68 13.16 22.88
CA GLU A 62 -0.58 12.20 22.79
C GLU A 62 -1.06 10.76 22.56
N ARG A 63 -2.20 10.38 23.15
CA ARG A 63 -2.84 9.09 22.88
C ARG A 63 -3.21 8.96 21.40
N LEU A 64 -3.84 9.97 20.81
CA LEU A 64 -4.22 9.98 19.40
C LEU A 64 -3.00 9.97 18.48
N ARG A 65 -1.95 10.75 18.80
CA ARG A 65 -0.67 10.73 18.07
C ARG A 65 -0.02 9.35 18.11
N SER A 66 0.01 8.71 19.27
CA SER A 66 0.53 7.35 19.42
C SER A 66 -0.28 6.34 18.60
N GLN A 67 -1.61 6.41 18.64
CA GLN A 67 -2.47 5.53 17.84
C GLN A 67 -2.25 5.73 16.33
N LEU A 68 -2.14 6.98 15.88
CA LEU A 68 -1.87 7.29 14.48
C LEU A 68 -0.49 6.75 14.06
N SER A 69 0.53 6.90 14.90
CA SER A 69 1.87 6.39 14.67
C SER A 69 1.90 4.86 14.59
N ILE A 70 1.18 4.17 15.48
CA ILE A 70 1.03 2.70 15.43
C ILE A 70 0.33 2.28 14.14
N ALA A 71 -0.81 2.88 13.80
CA ALA A 71 -1.57 2.57 12.59
C ALA A 71 -0.75 2.83 11.30
N ALA A 72 0.00 3.93 11.26
CA ALA A 72 0.90 4.26 10.15
C ALA A 72 2.03 3.22 10.02
N THR A 73 2.63 2.81 11.15
CA THR A 73 3.68 1.78 11.18
C THR A 73 3.13 0.43 10.73
N GLU A 74 1.95 0.02 11.22
CA GLU A 74 1.29 -1.21 10.78
C GLU A 74 1.00 -1.20 9.28
N HIS A 75 0.48 -0.09 8.77
CA HIS A 75 0.22 0.07 7.35
C HIS A 75 1.52 -0.03 6.54
N GLN A 76 2.59 0.63 6.99
CA GLN A 76 3.91 0.57 6.36
C GLN A 76 4.48 -0.84 6.35
N VAL A 77 4.38 -1.60 7.45
CA VAL A 77 4.85 -2.99 7.53
C VAL A 77 4.02 -3.92 6.63
N LYS A 78 2.69 -3.80 6.65
CA LYS A 78 1.80 -4.60 5.79
C LYS A 78 2.06 -4.31 4.31
N PHE A 79 2.21 -3.03 3.97
CA PHE A 79 2.53 -2.57 2.63
C PHE A 79 3.90 -3.09 2.19
N SER A 80 4.94 -2.94 3.02
CA SER A 80 6.27 -3.48 2.73
C SER A 80 6.23 -4.98 2.44
N ARG A 81 5.59 -5.77 3.32
CA ARG A 81 5.50 -7.23 3.12
C ARG A 81 4.75 -7.63 1.85
N LEU A 82 3.69 -6.90 1.51
CA LEU A 82 2.95 -7.14 0.26
C LEU A 82 3.80 -6.78 -0.97
N HIS A 83 4.53 -5.66 -0.91
CA HIS A 83 5.44 -5.23 -1.96
C HIS A 83 6.61 -6.21 -2.14
N ASP A 84 7.21 -6.66 -1.04
CA ASP A 84 8.25 -7.69 -1.03
C ASP A 84 7.73 -8.98 -1.68
N LYS A 85 6.52 -9.43 -1.27
CA LYS A 85 5.94 -10.64 -1.83
C LYS A 85 5.63 -10.49 -3.33
N ARG A 86 5.14 -9.33 -3.76
CA ARG A 86 4.89 -9.04 -5.18
C ARG A 86 6.19 -9.05 -5.97
N ALA A 87 7.27 -8.47 -5.45
CA ALA A 87 8.57 -8.45 -6.11
C ALA A 87 9.15 -9.86 -6.28
N GLU A 88 9.05 -10.71 -5.25
CA GLU A 88 9.43 -12.12 -5.33
C GLU A 88 8.66 -12.86 -6.42
N VAL A 89 7.34 -12.73 -6.43
CA VAL A 89 6.46 -13.38 -7.42
C VAL A 89 6.79 -12.92 -8.84
N ILE A 90 7.03 -11.62 -9.03
CA ILE A 90 7.43 -11.05 -10.32
C ILE A 90 8.77 -11.62 -10.79
N ALA A 91 9.76 -11.69 -9.90
CA ALA A 91 11.08 -12.21 -10.24
C ALA A 91 11.03 -13.69 -10.67
N GLU A 92 10.29 -14.51 -9.92
CA GLU A 92 10.13 -15.93 -10.24
C GLU A 92 9.33 -16.15 -11.53
N LEU A 93 8.24 -15.40 -11.73
CA LEU A 93 7.48 -15.41 -12.99
C LEU A 93 8.34 -15.07 -14.19
N TYR A 94 9.15 -14.02 -14.07
CA TYR A 94 10.03 -13.61 -15.14
C TYR A 94 11.08 -14.69 -15.45
N GLY A 95 11.65 -15.34 -14.43
CA GLY A 95 12.55 -16.48 -14.62
C GLY A 95 11.90 -17.62 -15.43
N LEU A 96 10.69 -18.02 -15.05
CA LEU A 96 9.93 -19.05 -15.78
C LEU A 96 9.57 -18.62 -17.20
N LEU A 97 9.24 -17.33 -17.40
CA LEU A 97 8.93 -16.77 -18.71
C LEU A 97 10.14 -16.83 -19.65
N VAL A 98 11.31 -16.44 -19.14
CA VAL A 98 12.57 -16.47 -19.90
C VAL A 98 12.92 -17.91 -20.28
N GLN A 99 12.76 -18.86 -19.36
CA GLN A 99 12.99 -20.27 -19.63
C GLN A 99 12.04 -20.78 -20.74
N ALA A 100 10.74 -20.51 -20.61
CA ALA A 100 9.74 -20.90 -21.60
C ALA A 100 10.02 -20.29 -22.98
N HIS A 101 10.42 -19.01 -23.03
CA HIS A 101 10.86 -18.35 -24.26
C HIS A 101 12.06 -19.05 -24.88
N TRP A 102 13.10 -19.34 -24.09
CA TRP A 102 14.34 -19.94 -24.59
C TRP A 102 14.10 -21.35 -25.14
N ASP A 103 13.38 -22.18 -24.40
CA ASP A 103 13.10 -23.55 -24.81
C ASP A 103 12.18 -23.58 -26.04
N ALA A 104 11.18 -22.71 -26.10
CA ALA A 104 10.32 -22.57 -27.27
C ALA A 104 11.09 -22.05 -28.50
N GLY A 105 11.99 -21.08 -28.30
CA GLY A 105 12.86 -20.56 -29.35
C GLY A 105 13.83 -21.62 -29.87
N SER A 106 14.45 -22.40 -28.99
CA SER A 106 15.32 -23.53 -29.35
C SER A 106 14.58 -24.59 -30.17
N PHE A 107 13.33 -24.89 -29.78
CA PHE A 107 12.46 -25.78 -30.53
C PHE A 107 12.13 -25.25 -31.93
N ILE A 108 11.78 -23.96 -32.05
CA ILE A 108 11.32 -23.36 -33.30
C ILE A 108 12.48 -22.90 -34.21
N SER A 109 13.70 -22.79 -33.70
CA SER A 109 14.88 -22.39 -34.49
C SER A 109 15.06 -23.25 -35.75
N PRO A 110 15.26 -22.65 -36.93
CA PRO A 110 15.63 -23.36 -38.16
C PRO A 110 17.09 -23.83 -38.13
N VAL A 111 17.92 -23.27 -37.25
CA VAL A 111 19.32 -23.65 -37.07
C VAL A 111 19.39 -24.76 -36.03
N GLU A 112 20.03 -25.87 -36.39
CA GLU A 112 20.36 -26.99 -35.51
C GLU A 112 21.87 -27.20 -35.47
N PHE A 113 22.43 -27.32 -34.28
CA PHE A 113 23.84 -27.63 -34.08
C PHE A 113 24.04 -29.12 -33.83
N GLY A 114 25.17 -29.66 -34.28
CA GLY A 114 25.50 -31.08 -34.04
C GLY A 114 25.59 -31.39 -32.54
N GLY A 115 24.91 -32.45 -32.11
CA GLY A 115 24.87 -32.89 -30.70
C GLY A 115 23.74 -32.28 -29.87
N GLU A 116 22.89 -31.44 -30.46
CA GLU A 116 21.68 -30.93 -29.80
C GLU A 116 20.60 -32.02 -29.63
N PRO A 117 19.69 -31.85 -28.66
CA PRO A 117 18.50 -32.68 -28.55
C PRO A 117 17.65 -32.63 -29.81
N THR A 118 16.94 -33.72 -30.09
CA THR A 118 16.03 -33.82 -31.23
C THR A 118 14.90 -32.79 -31.13
N LYS A 119 14.28 -32.42 -32.27
CA LYS A 119 13.08 -31.55 -32.27
C LYS A 119 11.98 -32.06 -31.34
N LYS A 120 11.82 -33.39 -31.22
CA LYS A 120 10.84 -34.01 -30.34
C LYS A 120 11.14 -33.75 -28.86
N GLU A 121 12.40 -33.92 -28.46
CA GLU A 121 12.83 -33.61 -27.09
C GLU A 121 12.71 -32.12 -26.79
N LYS A 122 13.14 -31.25 -27.71
CA LYS A 122 12.99 -29.79 -27.59
C LYS A 122 11.52 -29.37 -27.45
N TYR A 123 10.61 -30.00 -28.20
CA TYR A 123 9.17 -29.75 -28.07
C TYR A 123 8.65 -30.09 -26.66
N VAL A 124 9.02 -31.27 -26.13
CA VAL A 124 8.63 -31.69 -24.78
C VAL A 124 9.17 -30.71 -23.73
N THR A 125 10.44 -30.33 -23.84
CA THR A 125 11.07 -29.34 -22.96
C THR A 125 10.33 -28.00 -23.00
N ALA A 126 10.05 -27.47 -24.20
CA ALA A 126 9.30 -26.22 -24.36
C ALA A 126 7.89 -26.29 -23.74
N MET A 127 7.16 -27.39 -23.97
CA MET A 127 5.83 -27.57 -23.41
C MET A 127 5.83 -27.69 -21.88
N ASN A 128 6.85 -28.32 -21.31
CA ASN A 128 7.02 -28.40 -19.86
C ASN A 128 7.31 -27.02 -19.25
N ALA A 129 8.25 -26.26 -19.84
CA ALA A 129 8.57 -24.91 -19.38
C ALA A 129 7.35 -23.96 -19.45
N ILE A 130 6.57 -24.03 -20.53
CA ILE A 130 5.30 -23.29 -20.67
C ILE A 130 4.30 -23.73 -19.58
N ALA A 131 4.18 -25.03 -19.31
CA ALA A 131 3.27 -25.53 -18.29
C ALA A 131 3.68 -25.07 -16.87
N ASP A 132 4.99 -25.05 -16.58
CA ASP A 132 5.50 -24.59 -15.29
C ASP A 132 5.25 -23.09 -15.08
N PHE A 133 5.43 -22.28 -16.12
CA PHE A 133 5.00 -20.88 -16.11
C PHE A 133 3.52 -20.75 -15.75
N PHE A 134 2.61 -21.44 -16.46
CA PHE A 134 1.17 -21.32 -16.20
C PHE A 134 0.78 -21.79 -14.81
N ARG A 135 1.36 -22.89 -14.33
CA ARG A 135 1.11 -23.40 -12.97
C ARG A 135 1.51 -22.39 -11.90
N PHE A 136 2.65 -21.73 -12.09
CA PHE A 136 3.10 -20.71 -11.15
C PHE A 136 2.27 -19.43 -11.25
N PHE A 137 1.97 -18.99 -12.47
CA PHE A 137 1.15 -17.80 -12.75
C PHE A 137 -0.24 -17.91 -12.15
N GLU A 138 -0.97 -19.00 -12.42
CA GLU A 138 -2.33 -19.17 -11.89
C GLU A 138 -2.38 -19.20 -10.36
N LYS A 139 -1.38 -19.78 -9.72
CA LYS A 139 -1.29 -19.82 -8.25
C LYS A 139 -1.00 -18.46 -7.62
N ASN A 140 -0.33 -17.56 -8.35
CA ASN A 140 0.19 -16.32 -7.79
C ASN A 140 -0.43 -15.05 -8.41
N LYS A 141 -1.35 -15.17 -9.37
CA LYS A 141 -1.95 -14.02 -10.07
C LYS A 141 -2.62 -12.99 -9.14
N ILE A 142 -3.07 -13.40 -7.95
CA ILE A 142 -3.67 -12.51 -6.94
C ILE A 142 -2.71 -11.41 -6.45
N TYR A 143 -1.40 -11.61 -6.61
CA TYR A 143 -0.38 -10.66 -6.18
C TYR A 143 -0.01 -9.63 -7.26
N LEU A 144 -0.50 -9.83 -8.48
CA LEU A 144 -0.11 -9.07 -9.67
C LEU A 144 -1.18 -8.06 -10.08
N PRO A 145 -0.79 -6.94 -10.74
CA PRO A 145 -1.73 -6.06 -11.42
C PRO A 145 -2.49 -6.79 -12.53
N ILE A 146 -3.75 -6.41 -12.76
CA ILE A 146 -4.63 -7.04 -13.76
C ILE A 146 -4.05 -6.86 -15.17
N GLU A 147 -3.53 -5.66 -15.47
CA GLU A 147 -2.95 -5.33 -16.76
C GLU A 147 -1.72 -6.18 -17.08
N LEU A 148 -0.90 -6.48 -16.07
CA LEU A 148 0.24 -7.38 -16.21
C LEU A 148 -0.22 -8.82 -16.45
N CYS A 149 -1.26 -9.27 -15.76
CA CYS A 149 -1.84 -10.60 -15.96
C CYS A 149 -2.30 -10.79 -17.42
N ASP A 150 -3.06 -9.82 -17.95
CA ASP A 150 -3.57 -9.87 -19.33
C ASP A 150 -2.43 -9.92 -20.36
N LEU A 151 -1.38 -9.11 -20.14
CA LEU A 151 -0.22 -9.05 -21.02
C LEU A 151 0.57 -10.37 -21.00
N LEU A 152 0.84 -10.92 -19.81
CA LEU A 152 1.53 -12.19 -19.63
C LEU A 152 0.73 -13.36 -20.24
N GLU A 153 -0.56 -13.42 -19.96
CA GLU A 153 -1.45 -14.46 -20.47
C GLU A 153 -1.48 -14.44 -22.00
N LYS A 154 -1.72 -13.27 -22.60
CA LYS A 154 -1.74 -13.12 -24.06
C LYS A 154 -0.41 -13.54 -24.69
N PHE A 155 0.71 -13.10 -24.12
CA PHE A 155 2.03 -13.41 -24.65
C PHE A 155 2.32 -14.92 -24.60
N VAL A 156 2.16 -15.55 -23.44
CA VAL A 156 2.47 -16.98 -23.28
C VAL A 156 1.46 -17.87 -24.01
N GLN A 157 0.17 -17.49 -24.08
CA GLN A 157 -0.81 -18.20 -24.90
C GLN A 157 -0.44 -18.16 -26.39
N THR A 158 -0.04 -17.01 -26.92
CA THR A 158 0.38 -16.88 -28.32
C THR A 158 1.62 -17.74 -28.59
N MET A 159 2.62 -17.66 -27.71
CA MET A 159 3.83 -18.49 -27.78
C MET A 159 3.49 -19.98 -27.80
N ARG A 160 2.61 -20.43 -26.89
CA ARG A 160 2.13 -21.82 -26.82
C ARG A 160 1.42 -22.26 -28.10
N GLN A 161 0.57 -21.41 -28.68
CA GLN A 161 -0.11 -21.71 -29.94
C GLN A 161 0.87 -21.98 -31.07
N LYS A 162 1.93 -21.17 -31.19
CA LYS A 162 2.98 -21.37 -32.22
C LYS A 162 3.80 -22.64 -31.99
N VAL A 163 4.15 -22.92 -30.73
CA VAL A 163 4.84 -24.16 -30.34
C VAL A 163 4.02 -25.39 -30.70
N ILE A 164 2.73 -25.41 -30.34
CA ILE A 164 1.84 -26.54 -30.68
C ILE A 164 1.63 -26.66 -32.19
N GLY A 165 1.44 -25.53 -32.89
CA GLY A 165 1.18 -25.50 -34.32
C GLY A 165 2.25 -26.21 -35.15
N PHE A 166 3.52 -26.08 -34.77
CA PHE A 166 4.61 -26.86 -35.36
C PHE A 166 4.75 -28.26 -34.70
N GLY A 167 4.63 -28.32 -33.37
CA GLY A 167 4.83 -29.55 -32.57
C GLY A 167 3.95 -30.73 -32.96
N VAL A 168 2.73 -30.51 -33.47
CA VAL A 168 1.86 -31.59 -33.96
C VAL A 168 2.48 -32.42 -35.08
N TYR A 169 3.41 -31.85 -35.85
CA TYR A 169 4.09 -32.54 -36.95
C TYR A 169 5.37 -33.26 -36.53
N VAL A 170 5.89 -32.98 -35.33
CA VAL A 170 7.19 -33.49 -34.86
C VAL A 170 7.13 -34.96 -34.45
N ASN A 171 5.94 -35.49 -34.20
CA ASN A 171 5.72 -36.91 -33.91
C ASN A 171 5.45 -37.76 -35.16
N ILE A 172 5.42 -37.14 -36.36
CA ILE A 172 5.18 -37.84 -37.61
C ILE A 172 6.52 -38.18 -38.24
N ASP A 173 6.69 -39.44 -38.61
CA ASP A 173 7.87 -39.91 -39.34
C ASP A 173 7.98 -39.21 -40.70
N GLU A 174 9.15 -38.66 -41.02
CA GLU A 174 9.33 -37.84 -42.23
C GLU A 174 9.17 -38.67 -43.49
N ASP A 175 9.61 -39.93 -43.46
CA ASP A 175 9.51 -40.87 -44.58
C ASP A 175 8.06 -41.32 -44.84
N ALA A 176 7.16 -41.11 -43.87
CA ALA A 176 5.74 -41.42 -43.97
C ALA A 176 4.88 -40.22 -44.37
N LEU A 177 5.46 -39.02 -44.55
CA LEU A 177 4.70 -37.81 -44.85
C LEU A 177 4.29 -37.74 -46.32
N ALA A 178 2.97 -37.66 -46.56
CA ALA A 178 2.46 -37.26 -47.86
C ALA A 178 2.98 -35.84 -48.22
N PRO A 179 3.26 -35.53 -49.50
CA PRO A 179 3.84 -34.24 -49.92
C PRO A 179 3.06 -33.01 -49.43
N GLN A 180 1.73 -33.11 -49.36
CA GLN A 180 0.87 -32.03 -48.85
C GLN A 180 1.05 -31.79 -47.34
N THR A 181 1.30 -32.85 -46.57
CA THR A 181 1.53 -32.75 -45.12
C THR A 181 2.92 -32.18 -44.84
N TYR A 182 3.93 -32.54 -45.65
CA TYR A 182 5.25 -31.93 -45.57
C TYR A 182 5.19 -30.41 -45.80
N LYS A 183 4.45 -29.97 -46.84
CA LYS A 183 4.25 -28.54 -47.10
C LYS A 183 3.60 -27.82 -45.92
N LYS A 184 2.53 -28.38 -45.34
CA LYS A 184 1.87 -27.81 -44.16
C LYS A 184 2.77 -27.76 -42.93
N LYS A 185 3.60 -28.78 -42.70
CA LYS A 185 4.63 -28.81 -41.64
C LYS A 185 5.59 -27.64 -41.81
N HIS A 186 6.13 -27.46 -43.02
CA HIS A 186 7.07 -26.39 -43.31
C HIS A 186 6.43 -25.00 -43.17
N GLU A 187 5.20 -24.81 -43.68
CA GLU A 187 4.44 -23.56 -43.51
C GLU A 187 4.19 -23.23 -42.04
N ALA A 188 3.76 -24.21 -41.24
CA ALA A 188 3.55 -24.03 -39.80
C ALA A 188 4.86 -23.70 -39.07
N TRP A 189 5.97 -24.36 -39.45
CA TRP A 189 7.28 -24.09 -38.87
C TRP A 189 7.75 -22.67 -39.17
N MET A 190 7.72 -22.26 -40.44
CA MET A 190 8.17 -20.94 -40.86
C MET A 190 7.31 -19.82 -40.27
N ALA A 191 6.00 -20.01 -40.17
CA ALA A 191 5.10 -19.05 -39.52
C ALA A 191 5.36 -18.94 -38.01
N SER A 192 5.74 -20.04 -37.36
CA SER A 192 6.17 -20.01 -35.95
C SER A 192 7.52 -19.34 -35.80
N TRP A 193 8.49 -19.62 -36.67
CA TRP A 193 9.80 -18.97 -36.65
C TRP A 193 9.69 -17.46 -36.85
N GLU A 194 8.91 -17.00 -37.83
CA GLU A 194 8.71 -15.57 -38.09
C GLU A 194 8.16 -14.83 -36.86
N TYR A 195 7.21 -15.44 -36.14
CA TYR A 195 6.70 -14.89 -34.89
C TYR A 195 7.80 -14.78 -33.82
N PHE A 196 8.62 -15.81 -33.65
CA PHE A 196 9.71 -15.83 -32.67
C PHE A 196 10.85 -14.87 -33.00
N ASP A 197 11.14 -14.67 -34.28
CA ASP A 197 12.18 -13.77 -34.76
C ASP A 197 11.75 -12.30 -34.67
N LYS A 198 10.49 -11.99 -34.99
CA LYS A 198 10.01 -10.61 -35.12
C LYS A 198 9.15 -10.11 -33.96
N GLU A 199 8.17 -10.89 -33.53
CA GLU A 199 7.13 -10.42 -32.60
C GLU A 199 7.51 -10.68 -31.15
N VAL A 200 8.10 -11.84 -30.86
CA VAL A 200 8.47 -12.22 -29.48
C VAL A 200 9.44 -11.24 -28.83
N PRO A 201 10.51 -10.74 -29.49
CA PRO A 201 11.41 -9.78 -28.88
C PRO A 201 10.71 -8.47 -28.50
N VAL A 202 9.80 -7.99 -29.36
CA VAL A 202 9.03 -6.75 -29.14
C VAL A 202 8.06 -6.92 -27.96
N ALA A 203 7.29 -8.01 -27.95
CA ALA A 203 6.34 -8.28 -26.87
C ALA A 203 7.04 -8.54 -25.54
N ARG A 204 8.20 -9.22 -25.55
CA ARG A 204 9.03 -9.41 -24.36
C ARG A 204 9.59 -8.09 -23.83
N ALA A 205 10.06 -7.20 -24.69
CA ALA A 205 10.57 -5.90 -24.27
C ALA A 205 9.47 -5.05 -23.61
N ALA A 206 8.24 -5.06 -24.17
CA ALA A 206 7.09 -4.39 -23.56
C ALA A 206 6.74 -4.97 -22.17
N LEU A 207 6.74 -6.30 -22.03
CA LEU A 207 6.56 -6.98 -20.75
C LEU A 207 7.63 -6.60 -19.73
N GLU A 208 8.90 -6.60 -20.13
CA GLU A 208 10.01 -6.23 -19.26
C GLU A 208 9.90 -4.78 -18.78
N GLN A 209 9.43 -3.87 -19.63
CA GLN A 209 9.18 -2.49 -19.25
C GLN A 209 8.08 -2.39 -18.18
N GLU A 210 6.98 -3.12 -18.32
CA GLU A 210 5.92 -3.08 -17.30
C GLU A 210 6.34 -3.71 -15.98
N LEU A 211 7.11 -4.80 -16.03
CA LEU A 211 7.69 -5.39 -14.81
C LEU A 211 8.62 -4.39 -14.10
N ARG A 212 9.45 -3.68 -14.85
CA ARG A 212 10.33 -2.61 -14.37
C ARG A 212 9.56 -1.45 -13.72
N ASN A 213 8.49 -0.99 -14.38
CA ASN A 213 7.59 0.03 -13.84
C ASN A 213 7.00 -0.39 -12.49
N ILE A 214 6.54 -1.64 -12.36
CA ILE A 214 5.95 -2.18 -11.14
C ILE A 214 6.98 -2.32 -10.01
N LEU A 215 8.23 -2.67 -10.34
CA LEU A 215 9.34 -2.77 -9.39
C LEU A 215 9.90 -1.40 -8.99
N GLY A 216 9.39 -0.30 -9.56
CA GLY A 216 9.77 1.06 -9.18
C GLY A 216 11.06 1.54 -9.84
N SER A 217 11.49 0.94 -10.97
CA SER A 217 12.48 1.63 -11.79
C SER A 217 11.80 2.85 -12.40
N VAL A 218 12.03 3.99 -11.77
CA VAL A 218 11.76 5.30 -12.35
C VAL A 218 12.54 5.33 -13.67
N ASP A 219 11.83 5.44 -14.80
CA ASP A 219 12.43 6.07 -15.97
C ASP A 219 12.73 7.51 -15.57
N ALA A 220 13.87 7.68 -14.90
CA ALA A 220 14.52 8.95 -14.75
C ALA A 220 15.13 9.25 -16.11
N LYS A 221 14.35 9.97 -16.94
CA LYS A 221 14.79 10.83 -18.05
C LYS A 221 13.56 11.56 -18.60
N SER A 222 13.40 12.85 -18.31
CA SER A 222 14.12 14.01 -18.89
C SER A 222 13.67 14.30 -20.31
#